data_AF-A0A800K724-F1
#
_entry.id   AF-A0A800K724-F1
#
_cell.length_a   1.000
_cell.length_b   1.000
_cell.length_c   1.000
_cell.angle_alpha   90.00
_cell.angle_beta   90.00
_cell.angle_gamma   90.00
#
_symmetry.space_group_name_H-M   'P 1'
#
loop_
_entity.id
_entity.type
_entity.pdbx_description
1 polymer ?
#
loop_
_entity_poly.entity_id
_entity_poly.type
_entity_poly.pdbx_seq_one_letter_code
_entity_poly.pdbx_strand_id
1 'polypeptide(L)'
;NTLMMFLMPLVIAVSSMLAASLPIAALAVYFMTAEERAAVIAFKRLHPELRHRALAWTMVDEDVAYVLPSTVYRILSEAGLIEPWNRSKRGTGQLPARPGKPNQLWQTDLRAARHIVSSSSQPPTPRTRHTCTPESHFV
;
A
#
# COMPACT_ATOMS: atom_id res chain seq x y z
N ASN A 1 24.56 35.78 50.73
CA ASN A 1 24.36 36.71 49.61
C ASN A 1 25.33 36.48 48.43
N THR A 2 26.55 35.97 48.66
CA THR A 2 27.52 35.68 47.59
C THR A 2 27.26 34.37 46.84
N LEU A 3 26.67 33.36 47.51
CA LEU A 3 26.38 32.05 46.91
C LEU A 3 25.26 32.10 45.85
N MET A 4 24.33 33.04 45.99
CA MET A 4 23.22 33.25 45.04
C MET A 4 23.69 33.88 43.72
N MET A 5 24.85 34.57 43.70
CA MET A 5 25.38 35.19 42.47
C MET A 5 26.07 34.18 41.54
N PHE A 6 26.61 33.08 42.07
CA PHE A 6 27.32 32.07 41.28
C PHE A 6 26.44 30.91 40.82
N LEU A 7 25.33 30.62 41.51
CA LEU A 7 24.45 29.50 41.16
C LEU A 7 23.47 29.84 40.02
N MET A 8 23.04 31.11 39.95
CA MET A 8 22.08 31.58 38.93
C MET A 8 22.57 31.47 37.48
N PRO A 9 23.83 31.82 37.11
CA PRO A 9 24.26 31.69 35.72
C PRO A 9 24.33 30.23 35.24
N LEU A 10 24.59 29.28 36.14
CA LEU A 10 24.65 27.86 35.79
C LEU A 10 23.26 27.26 35.57
N VAL A 11 22.28 27.66 36.38
CA VAL A 11 20.86 27.30 36.17
C VAL A 11 20.31 27.92 34.88
N ILE A 12 20.68 29.17 34.57
CA ILE A 12 20.30 29.83 33.31
C ILE A 12 20.97 29.14 32.11
N ALA A 13 22.25 28.74 32.22
CA ALA A 13 22.95 28.02 31.16
C ALA A 13 22.32 26.64 30.88
N VAL A 14 22.01 25.86 31.92
CA VAL A 14 21.38 24.53 31.77
C VAL A 14 19.95 24.64 31.22
N SER A 15 19.16 25.62 31.66
CA SER A 15 17.81 25.89 31.09
C SER A 15 17.85 26.37 29.64
N SER A 16 18.85 27.18 29.27
CA SER A 16 19.03 27.65 27.89
C SER A 16 19.47 26.49 26.96
N MET A 17 20.26 25.55 27.48
CA MET A 17 20.70 24.35 26.77
C MET A 17 19.56 23.34 26.56
N LEU A 18 18.59 23.28 27.49
CA LEU A 18 17.39 22.44 27.35
C LEU A 18 16.33 23.06 26.40
N ALA A 19 16.35 24.38 26.22
CA ALA A 19 15.46 25.10 25.29
C ALA A 19 15.94 25.10 23.82
N ALA A 20 17.16 24.64 23.55
CA ALA A 20 17.77 24.62 22.21
C ALA A 20 17.41 23.37 21.37
N SER A 21 16.34 22.66 21.70
CA SER A 21 15.93 21.41 21.02
C SER A 21 14.72 21.55 20.09
N LEU A 22 14.17 22.75 19.91
CA LEU A 22 13.08 22.95 18.94
C LEU A 22 13.46 23.97 17.89
N PRO A 23 14.21 23.57 16.85
CA PRO A 23 14.09 24.25 15.58
C PRO A 23 12.68 23.94 15.07
N ILE A 24 11.73 24.85 15.32
CA ILE A 24 10.51 25.00 14.51
C ILE A 24 10.92 25.55 13.12
N ALA A 25 12.04 25.05 12.58
CA ALA A 25 12.54 25.39 11.28
C ALA A 25 11.79 24.51 10.30
N ALA A 26 10.93 25.14 9.51
CA ALA A 26 10.24 24.54 8.38
C ALA A 26 9.20 23.48 8.78
N LEU A 27 8.02 23.95 9.17
CA LEU A 27 6.75 23.24 8.98
C LEU A 27 6.50 23.01 7.48
N ALA A 28 7.31 22.16 6.83
CA ALA A 28 6.77 21.42 5.70
C ALA A 28 5.63 20.60 6.29
N VAL A 29 4.44 20.66 5.70
CA VAL A 29 3.27 19.88 6.15
C VAL A 29 3.58 18.36 6.19
N TYR A 30 4.71 17.94 5.59
CA TYR A 30 5.29 16.61 5.62
C TYR A 30 6.70 16.58 6.25
N PHE A 31 6.94 17.30 7.35
CA PHE A 31 8.19 17.19 8.08
C PHE A 31 8.19 15.86 8.85
N MET A 32 8.88 14.87 8.31
CA MET A 32 9.03 13.56 8.92
C MET A 32 10.32 13.56 9.75
N THR A 33 10.23 13.04 10.97
CA THR A 33 11.37 12.99 11.88
C THR A 33 12.41 11.96 11.40
N ALA A 34 13.67 12.16 11.80
CA ALA A 34 14.72 11.20 11.48
C ALA A 34 14.46 9.82 12.13
N GLU A 35 13.81 9.81 13.29
CA GLU A 35 13.40 8.60 14.02
C GLU A 35 12.35 7.82 13.24
N GLU A 36 11.29 8.46 12.74
CA GLU A 36 10.28 7.80 11.90
C GLU A 36 10.90 7.23 10.61
N ARG A 37 11.84 7.96 9.98
CA ARG A 37 12.56 7.45 8.80
C ARG A 37 13.35 6.18 9.13
N ALA A 38 14.01 6.14 10.27
CA ALA A 38 14.73 4.96 10.74
C ALA A 38 13.79 3.80 11.05
N ALA A 39 12.64 4.08 11.69
CA ALA A 39 11.61 3.08 11.98
C ALA A 39 11.07 2.42 10.70
N VAL A 40 10.75 3.20 9.66
CA VAL A 40 10.30 2.67 8.37
C VAL A 40 11.34 1.75 7.73
N ILE A 41 12.63 2.12 7.78
CA ILE A 41 13.73 1.31 7.23
C ILE A 41 13.90 0.01 8.03
N ALA A 42 13.86 0.08 9.36
CA ALA A 42 13.96 -1.08 10.23
C ALA A 42 12.77 -2.04 10.00
N PHE A 43 11.57 -1.50 9.92
CA PHE A 43 10.35 -2.27 9.65
C PHE A 43 10.40 -2.96 8.29
N LYS A 44 10.89 -2.27 7.26
CA LYS A 44 11.06 -2.89 5.93
C LYS A 44 12.05 -4.05 5.94
N ARG A 45 13.08 -4.01 6.79
CA ARG A 45 14.04 -5.13 6.93
C ARG A 45 13.42 -6.33 7.64
N LEU A 46 12.49 -6.10 8.57
CA LEU A 46 11.74 -7.18 9.22
C LEU A 46 10.70 -7.80 8.27
N HIS A 47 10.12 -7.00 7.37
CA HIS A 47 9.10 -7.40 6.41
C HIS A 47 9.55 -7.23 4.94
N PRO A 48 10.52 -8.03 4.47
CA PRO A 48 11.03 -7.96 3.09
C PRO A 48 9.95 -8.24 2.03
N GLU A 49 8.94 -9.03 2.34
CA GLU A 49 7.82 -9.41 1.46
C GLU A 49 6.84 -8.26 1.19
N LEU A 50 6.69 -7.33 2.14
CA LEU A 50 5.69 -6.27 2.03
C LEU A 50 6.14 -5.14 1.11
N ARG A 51 5.33 -4.83 0.08
CA ARG A 51 5.56 -3.66 -0.77
C ARG A 51 5.20 -2.38 -0.02
N HIS A 52 5.75 -1.24 -0.43
CA HIS A 52 5.60 0.06 0.25
C HIS A 52 4.17 0.43 0.67
N ARG A 53 3.15 0.09 -0.14
CA ARG A 53 1.75 0.38 0.21
C ARG A 53 1.21 -0.53 1.31
N ALA A 54 1.47 -1.83 1.24
CA ALA A 54 1.06 -2.76 2.29
C ALA A 54 1.79 -2.43 3.59
N LEU A 55 3.10 -2.20 3.49
CA LEU A 55 3.95 -1.81 4.61
C LEU A 55 3.44 -0.55 5.33
N ALA A 56 3.00 0.47 4.60
CA ALA A 56 2.42 1.68 5.19
C ALA A 56 1.20 1.38 6.09
N TRP A 57 0.29 0.52 5.64
CA TRP A 57 -0.89 0.17 6.43
C TRP A 57 -0.56 -0.77 7.59
N THR A 58 0.35 -1.73 7.37
CA THR A 58 0.81 -2.62 8.45
C THR A 58 1.51 -1.84 9.56
N MET A 59 2.32 -0.83 9.24
CA MET A 59 2.93 0.05 10.25
C MET A 59 1.90 0.86 11.04
N VAL A 60 0.75 1.19 10.44
CA VAL A 60 -0.35 1.87 11.12
C VAL A 60 -1.07 0.90 12.05
N ASP A 61 -1.34 -0.32 11.59
CA ASP A 61 -1.99 -1.36 12.39
C ASP A 61 -1.14 -1.80 13.59
N GLU A 62 0.20 -1.79 13.43
CA GLU A 62 1.17 -2.17 14.48
C GLU A 62 1.70 -0.97 15.31
N ASP A 63 1.16 0.23 15.12
CA ASP A 63 1.53 1.46 15.84
C ASP A 63 3.03 1.81 15.77
N VAL A 64 3.66 1.56 14.61
CA VAL A 64 5.11 1.78 14.39
C VAL A 64 5.39 3.19 13.85
N ALA A 65 4.71 3.58 12.77
CA ALA A 65 4.91 4.87 12.11
C ALA A 65 3.70 5.26 11.25
N TYR A 66 3.26 6.51 11.36
CA TYR A 66 2.08 7.05 10.66
C TYR A 66 2.47 7.81 9.40
N VAL A 67 2.78 7.08 8.32
CA VAL A 67 3.36 7.66 7.10
C VAL A 67 2.57 7.28 5.85
N LEU A 68 2.38 8.23 4.93
CA LEU A 68 1.72 7.93 3.65
C LEU A 68 2.54 6.94 2.79
N PRO A 69 1.87 6.09 2.00
CA PRO A 69 2.54 5.09 1.16
C PRO A 69 3.48 5.69 0.10
N SER A 70 3.21 6.92 -0.37
CA SER A 70 4.09 7.66 -1.29
C SER A 70 5.39 8.11 -0.62
N THR A 71 5.32 8.54 0.64
CA THR A 71 6.51 8.92 1.43
C THR A 71 7.34 7.70 1.77
N VAL A 72 6.70 6.58 2.16
CA VAL A 72 7.37 5.29 2.34
C VAL A 72 8.11 4.88 1.07
N TYR A 73 7.47 4.98 -0.10
CA TYR A 73 8.12 4.70 -1.38
C TYR A 73 9.40 5.54 -1.58
N ARG A 74 9.35 6.85 -1.32
CA ARG A 74 10.52 7.73 -1.45
C ARG A 74 11.66 7.29 -0.54
N ILE A 75 11.37 7.04 0.73
CA ILE A 75 12.37 6.61 1.73
C ILE A 75 13.01 5.28 1.32
N LEU A 76 12.19 4.31 0.92
CA LEU A 76 12.69 3.00 0.50
C LEU A 76 13.48 3.09 -0.81
N SER A 77 13.09 3.97 -1.72
CA SER A 77 13.80 4.23 -2.98
C SER A 77 15.18 4.85 -2.71
N GLU A 78 15.25 5.86 -1.84
CA GLU A 78 16.51 6.48 -1.41
C GLU A 78 17.42 5.48 -0.67
N ALA A 79 16.82 4.59 0.13
CA ALA A 79 17.53 3.56 0.88
C ALA A 79 17.91 2.33 0.02
N GLY A 80 17.49 2.26 -1.25
CA GLY A 80 17.78 1.13 -2.14
C GLY A 80 17.08 -0.17 -1.73
N LEU A 81 15.98 -0.11 -0.97
CA LEU A 81 15.25 -1.27 -0.45
C LEU A 81 14.04 -1.69 -1.32
N ILE A 82 13.91 -1.07 -2.50
CA ILE A 82 12.86 -1.43 -3.46
C ILE A 82 13.43 -2.45 -4.43
N GLU A 83 12.88 -3.66 -4.39
CA GLU A 83 13.21 -4.67 -5.38
C GLU A 83 12.71 -4.24 -6.76
N PRO A 84 13.57 -4.33 -7.80
CA PRO A 84 13.15 -4.10 -9.16
C PRO A 84 12.13 -5.16 -9.57
N TRP A 85 11.21 -4.78 -10.46
CA TRP A 85 10.25 -5.71 -11.02
C TRP A 85 10.99 -6.86 -11.72
N ASN A 86 10.92 -8.06 -11.14
CA ASN A 86 11.45 -9.25 -11.79
C ASN A 86 10.53 -9.61 -12.95
N ARG A 87 10.96 -9.30 -14.18
CA ARG A 87 10.26 -9.78 -15.37
C ARG A 87 10.41 -11.29 -15.41
N SER A 88 9.32 -11.99 -15.11
CA SER A 88 9.23 -13.43 -15.38
C SER A 88 9.73 -13.70 -16.80
N LYS A 89 10.58 -14.72 -16.94
CA LYS A 89 11.01 -15.18 -18.26
C LYS A 89 9.75 -15.48 -19.06
N ARG A 90 9.59 -14.82 -20.21
CA ARG A 90 8.48 -15.10 -21.14
C ARG A 90 8.38 -16.61 -21.28
N GLY A 91 7.19 -17.17 -21.06
CA GLY A 91 6.98 -18.60 -21.20
C GLY A 91 7.49 -19.06 -22.56
N THR A 92 8.11 -20.25 -22.61
CA THR A 92 8.64 -20.90 -23.81
C THR A 92 7.54 -21.32 -24.81
N GLY A 93 6.34 -20.76 -24.69
CA GLY A 93 5.26 -20.97 -25.64
C GLY A 93 5.60 -20.34 -26.98
N GLN A 94 5.24 -21.04 -28.06
CA GLN A 94 5.37 -20.53 -29.40
C GLN A 94 4.42 -19.33 -29.56
N LEU A 95 4.99 -18.15 -29.80
CA LEU A 95 4.19 -16.96 -30.08
C LEU A 95 3.41 -17.19 -31.39
N PRO A 96 2.11 -16.90 -31.44
CA PRO A 96 1.36 -16.96 -32.69
C PRO A 96 1.97 -15.99 -33.71
N ALA A 97 1.84 -16.32 -35.00
CA ALA A 97 2.36 -15.49 -36.07
C ALA A 97 1.78 -14.07 -35.99
N ARG A 98 2.63 -13.06 -36.20
CA ARG A 98 2.22 -11.65 -36.21
C ARG A 98 1.22 -11.42 -37.36
N PRO A 99 0.10 -10.71 -37.15
CA PRO A 99 -0.82 -10.36 -38.23
C PRO A 99 -0.14 -9.47 -39.27
N GLY A 100 -0.40 -9.72 -40.55
CA GLY A 100 0.19 -8.98 -41.67
C GLY A 100 -0.57 -7.69 -42.03
N LYS A 101 -1.84 -7.58 -41.65
CA LYS A 101 -2.70 -6.40 -41.89
C LYS A 101 -3.55 -6.10 -40.64
N PRO A 102 -3.97 -4.83 -40.45
CA PRO A 102 -4.98 -4.48 -39.46
C PRO A 102 -6.23 -5.37 -39.59
N ASN A 103 -6.89 -5.67 -38.47
CA ASN A 103 -8.12 -6.47 -38.39
C ASN A 103 -8.03 -7.97 -38.75
N GLN A 104 -6.82 -8.55 -38.85
CA GLN A 104 -6.68 -9.99 -39.10
C GLN A 104 -6.71 -10.87 -37.85
N LEU A 105 -6.36 -10.32 -36.69
CA LEU A 105 -6.33 -11.04 -35.41
C LEU A 105 -6.97 -10.16 -34.34
N TRP A 106 -8.00 -10.68 -33.66
CA TRP A 106 -8.61 -10.04 -32.50
C TRP A 106 -8.28 -10.87 -31.26
N GLN A 107 -7.64 -10.23 -30.28
CA GLN A 107 -7.33 -10.84 -28.99
C GLN A 107 -8.27 -10.25 -27.94
N THR A 108 -8.77 -11.10 -27.03
CA THR A 108 -9.56 -10.66 -25.86
C THR A 108 -9.03 -11.38 -24.65
N ASP A 109 -8.61 -10.62 -23.63
CA ASP A 109 -8.09 -11.20 -22.40
C ASP A 109 -9.25 -11.62 -21.49
N LEU A 110 -9.51 -12.92 -21.42
CA LEU A 110 -10.49 -13.49 -20.51
C LEU A 110 -9.83 -13.82 -19.17
N ARG A 111 -10.35 -13.24 -18.09
CA ARG A 111 -10.02 -13.66 -16.72
C ARG A 111 -11.08 -14.65 -16.25
N ALA A 112 -10.75 -15.93 -16.17
CA ALA A 112 -11.67 -16.91 -15.61
C ALA A 112 -11.88 -16.63 -14.11
N ALA A 113 -13.12 -16.28 -13.74
CA ALA A 113 -13.52 -16.26 -12.34
C ALA A 113 -13.67 -17.72 -11.87
N ARG A 114 -12.80 -18.15 -10.95
CA ARG A 114 -12.92 -19.47 -10.33
C ARG A 114 -14.13 -19.46 -9.40
N HIS A 115 -15.27 -19.96 -9.87
CA HIS A 115 -16.40 -20.25 -9.00
C HIS A 115 -16.07 -21.50 -8.19
N ILE A 116 -15.58 -21.30 -6.96
CA ILE A 116 -15.47 -22.40 -5.99
C ILE A 116 -16.90 -22.68 -5.52
N VAL A 117 -17.53 -23.71 -6.06
CA VAL A 117 -18.77 -24.24 -5.47
C VAL A 117 -18.39 -24.80 -4.11
N SER A 118 -18.70 -24.07 -3.04
CA SER A 118 -18.85 -24.68 -1.72
C SER A 118 -19.99 -25.70 -1.85
N SER A 119 -19.68 -26.98 -1.74
CA SER A 119 -20.61 -28.10 -1.90
C SER A 119 -21.71 -28.19 -0.82
N SER A 120 -21.97 -27.11 -0.06
CA SER A 120 -22.92 -27.08 1.06
C SER A 120 -24.26 -26.41 0.76
N SER A 121 -24.53 -25.95 -0.47
CA SER A 121 -25.83 -25.37 -0.81
C SER A 121 -26.55 -26.24 -1.84
N GLN A 122 -27.61 -26.94 -1.40
CA GLN A 122 -28.55 -27.59 -2.31
C GLN A 122 -29.00 -26.58 -3.39
N PRO A 123 -29.18 -27.01 -4.65
CA PRO A 123 -29.68 -26.12 -5.69
C PRO A 123 -31.05 -25.57 -5.26
N PRO A 124 -31.33 -24.26 -5.46
CA PRO A 124 -32.65 -23.74 -5.19
C PRO A 124 -33.66 -24.49 -6.05
N THR A 125 -34.77 -24.91 -5.43
CA THR A 125 -35.86 -25.60 -6.12
C THR A 125 -36.29 -24.82 -7.36
N PRO A 126 -36.56 -25.49 -8.49
CA PRO A 126 -36.96 -24.80 -9.71
C PRO A 126 -38.25 -24.04 -9.42
N ARG A 127 -38.15 -22.70 -9.42
CA ARG A 127 -39.32 -21.82 -9.35
C ARG A 127 -40.12 -22.10 -10.62
N THR A 128 -41.27 -22.74 -10.47
CA THR A 128 -42.21 -23.03 -11.55
C THR A 128 -42.50 -21.74 -12.29
N ARG A 129 -41.96 -21.60 -13.51
CA ARG A 129 -42.37 -20.53 -14.40
C ARG A 129 -43.83 -20.81 -14.72
N HIS A 130 -44.72 -19.94 -14.27
CA HIS A 130 -46.07 -19.86 -14.80
C HIS A 130 -45.93 -19.60 -16.30
N THR A 131 -46.12 -20.64 -17.10
CA THR A 131 -46.31 -20.51 -18.54
C THR A 131 -47.65 -19.83 -18.72
N CYS A 132 -47.65 -18.54 -19.07
CA CYS A 132 -48.85 -17.91 -19.61
C CYS A 132 -49.16 -18.60 -20.94
N THR A 133 -50.15 -19.48 -20.93
CA THR A 133 -50.86 -19.89 -22.14
C THR A 133 -51.52 -18.65 -22.74
N PRO A 134 -51.35 -18.36 -24.04
CA PRO A 134 -52.21 -17.38 -24.69
C PRO A 134 -53.56 -18.05 -24.88
N GLU A 135 -54.50 -17.77 -23.98
CA GLU A 135 -55.91 -18.06 -24.25
C GLU A 135 -56.39 -17.21 -25.42
N SER A 136 -57.14 -17.90 -26.26
CA SER A 136 -57.80 -17.50 -27.48
C SER A 136 -58.73 -16.28 -27.33
N HIS A 137 -58.98 -15.68 -28.50
CA HIS A 137 -60.03 -14.73 -28.85
C HIS A 137 -59.67 -13.25 -28.69
N PHE A 138 -59.35 -12.62 -29.81
CA PHE A 138 -60.13 -11.48 -30.25
C PHE A 138 -60.36 -11.57 -31.77
N VAL A 139 -61.63 -11.32 -32.11
CA VAL A 139 -62.33 -11.28 -33.40
C VAL A 139 -61.54 -10.59 -34.51
#